data_AF-A0A5B8TGP8-F1
#
_entry.id   AF-A0A5B8TGP8-F1
#
_cell.length_a   1.000
_cell.length_b   1.000
_cell.length_c   1.000
_cell.angle_alpha   90.00
_cell.angle_beta   90.00
_cell.angle_gamma   90.00
#
_symmetry.space_group_name_H-M   'P 1'
#
loop_
_entity.id
_entity.type
_entity.pdbx_description
1 polymer ?
#
loop_
_entity_poly.entity_id
_entity_poly.type
_entity_poly.pdbx_seq_one_letter_code
_entity_poly.pdbx_strand_id
1 'polypeptide(L)'
;MNDEKVQALLVQLTTVIENVPADSAEYFQAGRQYQKLLFAHMTLREYEFITQNVTHELTLADEARLITAAAQGKMLSQVVDLNEDAQIAYQLRWLRKKSS
;
A
#
# COMPACT_ATOMS: atom_id res chain seq x y z
N MET A 1 -2.67 14.16 1.67
CA MET A 1 -1.57 13.30 2.16
C MET A 1 -0.41 13.40 1.18
N ASN A 2 0.84 13.47 1.66
CA ASN A 2 2.06 13.63 0.85
C ASN A 2 2.87 12.33 0.90
N ASP A 3 3.29 11.82 -0.25
CA ASP A 3 4.07 10.57 -0.42
C ASP A 3 5.31 10.56 0.46
N GLU A 4 6.08 11.66 0.49
CA GLU A 4 7.31 11.76 1.29
C GLU A 4 7.05 11.57 2.79
N LYS A 5 5.94 12.11 3.30
CA LYS A 5 5.58 12.00 4.71
C LYS A 5 5.12 10.60 5.05
N VAL A 6 4.38 9.97 4.14
CA VAL A 6 3.94 8.58 4.30
C VAL A 6 5.14 7.65 4.26
N GLN A 7 6.05 7.83 3.31
CA GLN A 7 7.27 7.04 3.19
C GLN A 7 8.16 7.18 4.43
N ALA A 8 8.36 8.40 4.93
CA ALA A 8 9.13 8.62 6.16
C ALA A 8 8.51 7.88 7.36
N LEU A 9 7.19 7.86 7.46
CA LEU A 9 6.49 7.12 8.51
C LEU A 9 6.63 5.61 8.32
N LEU A 10 6.51 5.09 7.10
CA LEU A 10 6.74 3.67 6.80
C LEU A 10 8.15 3.26 7.20
N VAL A 11 9.18 4.04 6.83
CA VAL A 11 10.58 3.79 7.22
C VAL A 11 10.73 3.73 8.75
N GLN A 12 10.13 4.67 9.49
CA GLN A 12 10.18 4.64 10.95
C GLN A 12 9.55 3.36 11.52
N LEU A 13 8.37 2.97 11.01
CA LEU A 13 7.64 1.80 11.48
C LEU A 13 8.35 0.50 11.13
N THR A 14 8.86 0.35 9.91
CA THR A 14 9.61 -0.85 9.51
C THR A 14 10.92 -0.97 10.26
N THR A 15 11.61 0.15 10.52
CA THR A 15 12.81 0.16 11.36
C THR A 15 12.53 -0.41 12.75
N VAL A 16 11.39 -0.07 13.37
CA VAL A 16 11.02 -0.66 14.68
C VAL A 16 10.71 -2.16 14.54
N ILE A 17 9.94 -2.53 13.53
CA ILE A 17 9.53 -3.94 13.30
C ILE A 17 10.75 -4.85 13.05
N GLU A 18 11.78 -4.34 12.37
CA GLU A 18 12.98 -5.11 12.02
C GLU A 18 14.00 -5.21 13.15
N ASN A 19 14.08 -4.21 14.04
CA ASN A 19 15.19 -4.09 14.98
C ASN A 19 14.81 -4.37 16.45
N VAL A 20 13.52 -4.43 16.78
CA VAL A 20 13.04 -4.59 18.16
C VAL A 20 12.47 -6.00 18.36
N PRO A 21 12.59 -6.62 19.56
CA PRO A 21 12.06 -7.96 19.81
C PRO A 21 10.58 -8.12 19.45
N ALA A 22 10.23 -9.23 18.79
CA ALA A 22 8.90 -9.48 18.25
C ALA A 22 7.81 -9.67 19.33
N ASP A 23 8.19 -9.91 20.58
CA ASP A 23 7.31 -10.01 21.75
C ASP A 23 7.17 -8.69 22.52
N SER A 24 7.88 -7.63 22.10
CA SER A 24 7.83 -6.32 22.73
C SER A 24 6.54 -5.55 22.42
N ALA A 25 6.11 -4.70 23.35
CA ALA A 25 4.99 -3.79 23.13
C ALA A 25 5.22 -2.84 21.94
N GLU A 26 6.47 -2.43 21.73
CA GLU A 26 6.92 -1.54 20.65
C GLU A 26 6.73 -2.18 19.27
N TYR A 27 7.14 -3.45 19.11
CA TYR A 27 6.90 -4.22 17.89
C TYR A 27 5.40 -4.30 17.56
N PHE A 28 4.57 -4.69 18.53
CA PHE A 28 3.13 -4.79 18.32
C PHE A 28 2.49 -3.44 18.01
N GLN A 29 2.96 -2.36 18.62
CA GLN A 29 2.46 -1.01 18.34
C GLN A 29 2.83 -0.57 16.92
N ALA A 30 4.08 -0.77 16.51
CA ALA A 30 4.54 -0.43 15.16
C ALA A 30 3.78 -1.24 14.10
N GLY A 31 3.60 -2.54 14.30
CA GLY A 31 2.81 -3.40 13.41
C GLY A 31 1.35 -2.94 13.26
N ARG A 32 0.69 -2.58 14.37
CA ARG A 32 -0.68 -2.02 14.32
C ARG A 32 -0.74 -0.69 13.58
N GLN A 33 0.23 0.21 13.81
CA GLN A 33 0.29 1.50 13.13
C GLN A 33 0.55 1.33 11.63
N TYR A 34 1.44 0.40 11.25
CA TYR A 34 1.72 0.05 9.87
C TYR A 34 0.47 -0.47 9.16
N GLN A 35 -0.22 -1.46 9.75
CA GLN A 35 -1.47 -2.00 9.19
C GLN A 35 -2.56 -0.94 9.08
N LYS A 36 -2.71 -0.09 10.11
CA LYS A 36 -3.68 1.01 10.09
C LYS A 36 -3.38 2.01 8.97
N LEU A 37 -2.11 2.32 8.73
CA LEU A 37 -1.69 3.22 7.65
C LEU A 37 -1.96 2.60 6.28
N LEU A 38 -1.60 1.33 6.09
CA LEU A 38 -1.75 0.61 4.83
C LEU A 38 -3.21 0.43 4.43
N PHE A 39 -4.08 0.08 5.38
CA PHE A 39 -5.48 -0.29 5.12
C PHE A 39 -6.50 0.78 5.52
N ALA A 40 -6.07 2.02 5.78
CA ALA A 40 -6.99 3.12 6.08
C ALA A 40 -7.98 3.40 4.92
N HIS A 41 -7.50 3.30 3.68
CA HIS A 41 -8.27 3.64 2.47
C HIS A 41 -8.14 2.60 1.35
N MET A 42 -7.40 1.51 1.59
CA MET A 42 -7.17 0.42 0.66
C MET A 42 -7.60 -0.89 1.31
N THR A 43 -8.26 -1.75 0.56
CA THR A 43 -8.64 -3.08 1.06
C THR A 43 -7.48 -4.06 0.99
N LEU A 44 -7.45 -5.04 1.90
CA LEU A 44 -6.47 -6.14 1.85
C LEU A 44 -6.45 -6.81 0.47
N ARG A 45 -7.62 -7.10 -0.10
CA ARG A 45 -7.72 -7.73 -1.43
C ARG A 45 -7.17 -6.86 -2.56
N GLU A 46 -7.33 -5.54 -2.49
CA GLU A 46 -6.73 -4.64 -3.49
C GLU A 46 -5.22 -4.60 -3.35
N TYR A 47 -4.72 -4.58 -2.11
CA TYR A 47 -3.30 -4.64 -1.84
C TYR A 47 -2.68 -5.96 -2.33
N GLU A 48 -3.25 -7.10 -1.95
CA GLU A 48 -2.82 -8.44 -2.39
C GLU A 48 -2.81 -8.58 -3.92
N PHE A 49 -3.85 -8.08 -4.60
CA PHE A 49 -3.89 -8.11 -6.05
C PHE A 49 -2.71 -7.34 -6.65
N ILE A 50 -2.39 -6.16 -6.11
CA ILE A 50 -1.28 -5.33 -6.59
C ILE A 50 0.06 -6.01 -6.30
N THR A 51 0.28 -6.47 -5.07
CA THR A 51 1.57 -7.08 -4.67
C THR A 51 1.87 -8.37 -5.44
N GLN A 52 0.84 -9.10 -5.87
CA GLN A 52 1.01 -10.31 -6.69
C GLN A 52 1.28 -10.03 -8.17
N ASN A 53 1.01 -8.81 -8.66
CA ASN A 53 1.02 -8.48 -10.08
C ASN A 53 1.92 -7.31 -10.46
N VAL A 54 2.60 -6.70 -9.49
CA VAL A 54 3.62 -5.68 -9.72
C VAL A 54 4.81 -6.28 -10.48
N THR A 55 5.42 -5.51 -11.38
CA THR A 55 6.52 -5.97 -12.25
C THR A 55 7.89 -5.90 -11.60
N HIS A 56 7.96 -5.39 -10.37
CA HIS A 56 9.17 -5.17 -9.59
C HIS A 56 8.95 -5.51 -8.12
N GLU A 57 10.04 -5.65 -7.36
CA GLU A 57 9.96 -5.81 -5.92
C GLU A 57 9.37 -4.55 -5.28
N LEU A 58 8.35 -4.71 -4.45
CA LEU A 58 7.65 -3.59 -3.85
C LEU A 58 8.54 -2.85 -2.86
N THR A 59 8.78 -1.56 -3.11
CA THR A 59 9.54 -0.70 -2.20
C THR A 59 8.61 0.08 -1.25
N LEU A 60 9.16 0.62 -0.15
CA LEU A 60 8.41 1.53 0.72
C LEU A 60 7.94 2.81 -0.02
N ALA A 61 8.62 3.20 -1.10
CA ALA A 61 8.17 4.29 -1.95
C ALA A 61 6.93 3.91 -2.76
N ASP A 62 6.82 2.66 -3.22
CA ASP A 62 5.62 2.15 -3.88
C ASP A 62 4.44 2.06 -2.90
N GLU A 63 4.66 1.53 -1.70
CA GLU A 63 3.64 1.50 -0.65
C GLU A 63 3.15 2.90 -0.30
N ALA A 64 4.06 3.87 -0.14
CA ALA A 64 3.69 5.26 0.13
C ALA A 64 2.81 5.84 -0.99
N ARG A 65 3.17 5.60 -2.25
CA ARG A 65 2.37 6.01 -3.41
C ARG A 65 0.98 5.35 -3.41
N LEU A 66 0.89 4.05 -3.11
CA LEU A 66 -0.37 3.31 -3.00
C LEU A 66 -1.27 3.89 -1.91
N ILE A 67 -0.72 4.11 -0.71
CA ILE A 67 -1.44 4.67 0.43
C ILE A 67 -1.96 6.08 0.11
N THR A 68 -1.14 6.93 -0.51
CA THR A 68 -1.56 8.27 -0.93
C THR A 68 -2.62 8.23 -2.03
N ALA A 69 -2.46 7.38 -3.05
CA ALA A 69 -3.44 7.23 -4.11
C ALA A 69 -4.80 6.76 -3.56
N ALA A 70 -4.78 5.78 -2.64
CA ALA A 70 -5.98 5.27 -1.97
C ALA A 70 -6.71 6.37 -1.20
N ALA A 71 -5.99 7.16 -0.39
CA ALA A 71 -6.57 8.28 0.35
C ALA A 71 -7.12 9.39 -0.54
N GLN A 72 -6.56 9.55 -1.75
CA GLN A 72 -7.03 10.52 -2.74
C GLN A 72 -8.16 9.95 -3.63
N GLY A 73 -8.60 8.71 -3.42
CA GLY A 73 -9.60 8.06 -4.26
C GLY A 73 -9.14 7.85 -5.71
N LYS A 74 -7.82 7.76 -5.93
CA LYS A 74 -7.21 7.49 -7.23
C LYS A 74 -7.12 5.98 -7.48
N MET A 75 -7.04 5.61 -8.75
CA MET A 75 -6.83 4.23 -9.15
C MET A 75 -5.39 3.83 -8.81
N LEU A 76 -5.23 2.77 -8.01
CA LEU A 76 -3.91 2.37 -7.50
C LEU A 76 -2.96 1.88 -8.60
N SER A 77 -3.50 1.29 -9.67
CA SER A 77 -2.73 0.87 -10.84
C SER A 77 -2.21 2.03 -11.70
N GLN A 78 -2.42 3.29 -11.29
CA GLN A 78 -1.81 4.48 -11.91
C GLN A 78 -0.51 4.89 -11.22
N VAL A 79 -0.20 4.34 -10.05
CA VAL A 79 0.96 4.75 -9.25
C VAL A 79 2.01 3.65 -9.06
N VAL A 80 1.68 2.43 -9.51
CA VAL A 80 2.61 1.29 -9.59
C VAL A 80 2.42 0.59 -10.92
N ASP A 81 3.51 0.01 -11.43
CA ASP A 81 3.51 -0.73 -12.68
C ASP A 81 3.09 -2.19 -12.43
N LEU A 82 1.93 -2.56 -12.95
CA LEU A 82 1.42 -3.93 -12.96
C LEU A 82 1.73 -4.60 -14.29
N ASN A 83 1.75 -5.93 -14.32
CA ASN A 83 1.74 -6.67 -15.58
C ASN A 83 0.51 -6.29 -16.43
N GLU A 84 0.62 -6.46 -17.75
CA GLU A 84 -0.37 -5.96 -18.71
C GLU A 84 -1.79 -6.48 -18.44
N ASP A 85 -1.93 -7.78 -18.18
CA ASP A 85 -3.22 -8.42 -17.89
C ASP A 85 -3.85 -7.85 -16.60
N ALA A 86 -3.05 -7.72 -15.54
CA ALA A 86 -3.51 -7.17 -14.28
C ALA A 86 -3.86 -5.68 -14.39
N GLN A 87 -3.10 -4.91 -15.18
CA GLN A 87 -3.39 -3.50 -15.45
C GLN A 87 -4.78 -3.35 -16.09
N ILE A 88 -5.07 -4.13 -17.12
CA ILE A 88 -6.36 -4.11 -17.82
C ILE A 88 -7.48 -4.56 -16.88
N ALA A 89 -7.28 -5.68 -16.17
CA ALA A 89 -8.28 -6.22 -15.24
C ALA A 89 -8.63 -5.22 -14.13
N TYR A 90 -7.63 -4.52 -13.57
CA TYR A 90 -7.83 -3.52 -12.53
C TYR A 90 -8.58 -2.30 -13.05
N GLN A 91 -8.21 -1.79 -14.23
CA GLN A 91 -8.89 -0.66 -14.88
C GLN A 91 -10.37 -0.97 -15.15
N LEU A 92 -10.68 -2.15 -15.69
CA LEU A 92 -12.05 -2.57 -15.93
C LEU A 92 -12.87 -2.65 -14.64
N ARG A 93 -12.31 -3.23 -13.57
CA ARG A 93 -12.97 -3.28 -12.26
C ARG A 93 -13.24 -1.88 -11.71
N TRP A 94 -12.27 -0.97 -11.82
CA TRP A 94 -12.42 0.41 -11.36
C TRP A 94 -13.51 1.17 -12.12
N LEU A 95 -13.54 1.05 -13.45
CA LEU A 95 -14.57 1.68 -14.29
C LEU A 95 -15.97 1.18 -13.94
N ARG A 96 -16.15 -0.12 -13.71
CA ARG A 96 -17.44 -0.69 -13.24
C ARG A 96 -17.90 -0.10 -11.91
N LYS A 97 -16.95 0.11 -10.97
CA LYS A 97 -17.24 0.71 -9.66
C LYS A 97 -17.64 2.18 -9.77
N LYS A 98 -17.15 2.90 -10.79
CA LYS A 98 -17.50 4.31 -11.04
C LYS A 98 -18.84 4.49 -11.76
N SER A 99 -19.28 3.50 -12.55
CA SER A 99 -20.53 3.54 -13.30
C SER A 99 -21.74 3.02 -12.52
N SER A 100 -21.54 2.58 -11.27
CA SER A 100 -22.57 2.08 -10.35
C SER A 100 -22.84 3.12 -9.28
#